data_AF-A0A7R9SFL6-F1
#
_entry.id   AF-A0A7R9SFL6-F1
#
_cell.length_a   1.000
_cell.length_b   1.000
_cell.length_c   1.000
_cell.angle_alpha   90.00
_cell.angle_beta   90.00
_cell.angle_gamma   90.00
#
_symmetry.space_group_name_H-M   'P 1'
#
loop_
_entity.id
_entity.type
_entity.pdbx_description
1 polymer ?
#
loop_
_entity_poly.entity_id
_entity_poly.type
_entity_poly.pdbx_seq_one_letter_code
_entity_poly.pdbx_strand_id
1 'polypeptide(L)'
;FCELPHFSDYGTPVVPIKKRLLPGQKKSKLRVCEDYSAKVNQQLEDHHHLPLPEDLMRKLGGGYGCIMIYLVDAYNQIKLSPISLHTCVTILCYSRHLLRDNNTVL
;
A
#
# COMPACT_ATOMS: atom_id res chain seq x y z
N PHE A 1 7.62 -5.00 18.43
CA PHE A 1 6.41 -5.78 18.74
C PHE A 1 5.85 -6.38 17.45
N CYS A 2 6.47 -7.45 16.97
CA CYS A 2 5.84 -8.39 16.05
C CYS A 2 6.03 -9.74 16.73
N GLU A 3 4.98 -10.21 17.40
CA GLU A 3 4.91 -11.60 17.84
C GLU A 3 4.79 -12.47 16.58
N LEU A 4 5.36 -13.66 16.64
CA LEU A 4 5.59 -14.59 15.52
C LEU A 4 4.37 -14.73 14.59
N PRO A 5 4.54 -14.89 13.27
CA PRO A 5 3.43 -15.03 12.35
C PRO A 5 2.65 -16.30 12.71
N HIS A 6 1.42 -16.13 13.16
CA HIS A 6 0.41 -17.18 13.11
C HIS A 6 0.33 -17.63 11.64
N PHE A 7 0.51 -18.92 11.36
CA PHE A 7 0.33 -19.43 10.00
C PHE A 7 -1.11 -19.12 9.58
N SER A 8 -1.29 -18.21 8.62
CA SER A 8 -2.61 -17.98 8.03
C SER A 8 -2.79 -18.85 6.80
N ASP A 9 -4.01 -19.32 6.60
CA ASP A 9 -4.42 -20.00 5.35
C ASP A 9 -4.50 -19.02 4.16
N TYR A 10 -4.34 -17.72 4.43
CA TYR A 10 -4.29 -16.66 3.43
C TYR A 10 -2.85 -16.42 2.96
N GLY A 11 -2.70 -16.24 1.65
CA GLY A 11 -1.41 -15.95 1.02
C GLY A 11 -1.63 -15.29 -0.33
N THR A 12 -0.81 -14.28 -0.62
CA THR A 12 -0.79 -13.56 -1.90
C THR A 12 0.64 -13.49 -2.39
N PRO A 13 0.89 -13.60 -3.70
CA PRO A 13 2.25 -13.54 -4.21
C PRO A 13 2.82 -12.13 -4.03
N VAL A 14 4.11 -12.08 -3.70
CA VAL A 14 4.87 -10.84 -3.51
C VAL A 14 5.73 -10.60 -4.73
N VAL A 15 5.55 -9.45 -5.37
CA VAL A 15 6.20 -9.07 -6.62
C VAL A 15 7.16 -7.89 -6.36
N PRO A 16 8.49 -8.12 -6.38
CA PRO A 16 9.46 -7.04 -6.28
C PRO A 16 9.56 -6.29 -7.62
N ILE A 17 9.30 -4.98 -7.58
CA ILE A 17 9.35 -4.10 -8.75
C ILE A 17 10.52 -3.14 -8.61
N LYS A 18 11.52 -3.29 -9.48
CA LYS A 18 12.63 -2.33 -9.61
C LYS A 18 12.15 -1.09 -10.35
N LYS A 19 12.08 0.06 -9.67
CA LYS A 19 11.73 1.33 -10.31
C LYS A 19 12.88 1.82 -11.17
N ARG A 20 12.54 2.46 -12.30
CA ARG A 20 13.50 3.12 -13.17
C ARG A 20 14.28 4.17 -12.38
N LEU A 21 15.57 4.27 -12.65
CA LEU A 21 16.43 5.30 -12.08
C LEU A 21 15.99 6.67 -12.60
N LEU A 22 15.64 7.58 -11.68
CA LEU A 22 15.30 8.97 -12.04
C LEU A 22 16.56 9.85 -12.08
N PRO A 23 16.57 10.96 -12.85
CA PRO A 23 17.65 11.94 -12.81
C PRO A 23 17.92 12.38 -11.37
N GLY A 24 19.18 12.35 -10.94
CA GLY A 24 19.60 12.68 -9.57
C GLY A 24 19.60 11.50 -8.59
N GLN A 25 19.11 10.31 -8.98
CA GLN A 25 19.22 9.11 -8.16
C GLN A 25 20.48 8.31 -8.52
N LYS A 26 21.25 7.90 -7.51
CA LYS A 26 22.43 7.02 -7.69
C LYS A 26 22.08 5.54 -7.71
N LYS A 27 20.91 5.16 -7.19
CA LYS A 27 20.43 3.77 -7.11
C LYS A 27 18.94 3.69 -7.44
N SER A 28 18.55 2.60 -8.09
CA SER A 28 17.14 2.30 -8.37
C SER A 28 16.42 1.88 -7.09
N LYS A 29 15.24 2.44 -6.84
CA LYS A 29 14.40 2.05 -5.70
C LYS A 29 13.67 0.73 -6.01
N LEU A 30 13.68 -0.21 -5.07
CA LEU A 30 12.81 -1.39 -5.12
C LEU A 30 11.46 -1.06 -4.47
N ARG A 31 10.35 -1.53 -5.03
CA ARG A 31 9.03 -1.53 -4.39
C ARG A 31 8.55 -2.96 -4.27
N VAL A 32 8.07 -3.31 -3.09
CA VAL A 32 7.38 -4.57 -2.85
C VAL A 32 5.91 -4.35 -3.17
N CYS A 33 5.37 -5.11 -4.12
CA CYS A 33 3.97 -5.06 -4.48
C CYS A 33 3.34 -6.41 -4.16
N GLU A 34 2.24 -6.40 -3.42
CA GLU A 34 1.44 -7.59 -3.19
C GLU A 34 0.36 -7.67 -4.26
N ASP A 35 0.19 -8.83 -4.88
CA ASP A 35 -0.84 -9.03 -5.88
C ASP A 35 -2.16 -9.46 -5.21
N TYR A 36 -3.02 -8.48 -4.93
CA TYR A 36 -4.34 -8.69 -4.33
C TYR A 36 -5.44 -9.06 -5.34
N SER A 37 -5.12 -9.12 -6.64
CA SER A 37 -6.13 -9.27 -7.69
C SER A 37 -6.84 -10.63 -7.67
N ALA A 38 -6.13 -11.69 -7.28
CA ALA A 38 -6.61 -13.06 -7.37
C ALA A 38 -7.61 -13.48 -6.28
N LYS A 39 -7.54 -12.87 -5.08
CA LYS A 39 -8.33 -13.29 -3.92
C LYS A 39 -8.85 -12.13 -3.10
N VAL A 40 -7.95 -11.30 -2.57
CA VAL A 40 -8.30 -10.27 -1.57
C VAL A 40 -9.28 -9.25 -2.14
N ASN A 41 -9.05 -8.74 -3.35
CA ASN A 41 -9.91 -7.71 -3.95
C ASN A 41 -11.36 -8.18 -4.20
N GLN A 42 -11.58 -9.49 -4.39
CA GLN A 42 -12.92 -10.06 -4.61
C GLN A 42 -13.72 -10.19 -3.31
N GLN A 43 -13.04 -10.19 -2.16
CA GLN A 43 -13.64 -10.33 -0.83
C GLN A 43 -13.91 -8.98 -0.16
N LEU A 44 -13.49 -7.88 -0.79
CA LEU A 44 -13.74 -6.54 -0.28
C LEU A 44 -15.18 -6.14 -0.59
N GLU A 45 -15.88 -5.67 0.43
CA GLU A 45 -17.15 -4.99 0.25
C GLU A 45 -16.89 -3.55 -0.21
N ASP A 46 -17.80 -3.00 -1.01
CA ASP A 46 -17.70 -1.62 -1.45
C ASP A 46 -18.14 -0.69 -0.29
N HIS A 47 -17.15 -0.17 0.44
CA HIS A 47 -17.40 0.60 1.66
C HIS A 47 -17.49 2.12 1.44
N HIS A 48 -17.03 2.64 0.30
CA HIS A 48 -16.91 4.08 0.08
C HIS A 48 -17.20 4.49 -1.35
N HIS A 49 -18.32 5.18 -1.55
CA HIS A 49 -18.60 5.88 -2.79
C HIS A 49 -17.70 7.11 -2.91
N LEU A 50 -16.77 7.07 -3.85
CA LEU A 50 -16.02 8.26 -4.26
C LEU A 50 -16.99 9.26 -4.90
N PRO A 51 -16.87 10.56 -4.59
CA PRO A 51 -17.72 11.57 -5.21
C PRO A 51 -17.48 11.63 -6.71
N LEU A 52 -18.52 11.98 -7.46
CA LEU A 52 -18.41 12.23 -8.89
C LEU A 52 -17.46 13.42 -9.14
N PRO A 53 -16.61 13.39 -10.19
CA PRO A 53 -15.70 14.49 -10.47
C PRO A 53 -16.39 15.86 -10.55
N GLU A 54 -17.58 15.94 -11.13
CA GLU A 54 -18.37 17.16 -11.26
C GLU A 54 -18.78 17.72 -9.88
N ASP A 55 -19.15 16.85 -8.95
CA ASP A 55 -19.51 17.25 -7.58
C ASP A 55 -18.30 17.75 -6.81
N LEU A 56 -17.14 17.14 -7.01
CA LEU A 56 -15.89 17.58 -6.42
C LEU A 56 -15.50 18.96 -6.98
N MET A 57 -15.54 19.13 -8.31
CA MET A 57 -15.17 20.38 -8.97
C MET A 57 -16.12 21.52 -8.61
N ARG A 58 -17.42 21.25 -8.47
CA ARG A 58 -18.40 22.25 -8.00
C ARG A 58 -18.09 22.75 -6.60
N LYS A 59 -17.59 21.89 -5.69
CA LYS A 59 -17.15 22.31 -4.35
C LYS A 59 -15.86 23.11 -4.36
N LEU A 60 -14.95 22.83 -5.30
CA LEU A 60 -13.69 23.55 -5.47
C LEU A 60 -13.86 24.90 -6.19
N GLY A 61 -14.89 25.02 -7.04
CA GLY A 61 -15.23 26.23 -7.78
C GLY A 61 -15.73 27.34 -6.85
N GLY A 62 -14.92 28.37 -6.66
CA GLY A 62 -15.22 29.51 -5.77
C GLY A 62 -14.08 29.87 -4.83
N GLY A 63 -13.06 29.01 -4.72
CA GLY A 63 -11.82 29.33 -4.00
C GLY A 63 -10.88 30.24 -4.82
N TYR A 64 -10.17 31.14 -4.14
CA TYR A 64 -9.13 31.98 -4.74
C TYR A 64 -7.83 31.21 -5.04
N GLY A 65 -7.67 30.01 -4.48
CA GLY A 65 -6.51 29.15 -4.68
C GLY A 65 -6.73 27.76 -4.13
N CYS A 66 -5.97 26.79 -4.65
CA CYS A 66 -6.01 25.39 -4.22
C CYS A 66 -4.60 24.94 -3.83
N ILE A 67 -4.50 24.15 -2.75
CA ILE A 67 -3.25 23.51 -2.36
C ILE A 67 -3.41 22.01 -2.56
N MET A 68 -2.49 21.41 -3.31
CA MET A 68 -2.44 19.97 -3.55
C MET A 68 -1.48 19.34 -2.55
N ILE A 69 -2.01 18.53 -1.63
CA ILE A 69 -1.23 17.77 -0.67
C ILE A 69 -1.10 16.34 -1.18
N TYR A 70 0.13 15.85 -1.29
CA TYR A 70 0.42 14.48 -1.70
C TYR A 70 0.60 13.59 -0.47
N LEU A 71 -0.38 12.73 -0.20
CA LEU A 71 -0.36 11.77 0.91
C LEU A 71 0.35 10.45 0.53
N VAL A 72 1.59 10.55 0.06
CA VAL A 72 2.40 9.36 -0.29
C VAL A 72 2.62 8.53 0.97
N ASP A 73 2.44 7.21 0.85
CA ASP A 73 2.61 6.23 1.94
C ASP A 73 1.67 6.40 3.15
N ALA A 74 0.68 7.29 3.10
CA ALA A 74 -0.24 7.55 4.21
C ALA A 74 -1.10 6.34 4.58
N TYR A 75 -1.36 5.44 3.63
CA TYR A 75 -2.05 4.18 3.89
C TYR A 75 -1.33 3.30 4.93
N ASN A 76 -0.01 3.46 5.10
CA ASN A 76 0.77 2.72 6.10
C ASN A 76 0.60 3.27 7.53
N GLN A 77 -0.02 4.44 7.69
CA GLN A 77 -0.22 5.09 8.99
C GLN A 77 -1.52 4.62 9.66
N ILE A 78 -2.45 4.05 8.88
CA ILE A 78 -3.74 3.56 9.38
C ILE A 78 -3.59 2.09 9.75
N LYS A 79 -3.97 1.74 10.98
CA LYS A 79 -3.93 0.37 11.47
C LYS A 79 -5.11 -0.43 10.89
N LEU A 80 -4.83 -1.62 10.36
CA LEU A 80 -5.87 -2.54 9.91
C LEU A 80 -6.69 -3.07 11.10
N SER A 81 -7.96 -3.38 10.83
CA SER A 81 -8.79 -4.11 11.78
C SER A 81 -8.15 -5.48 12.10
N PRO A 82 -8.37 -6.07 13.29
CA PRO A 82 -7.80 -7.38 13.63
C PRO A 82 -8.18 -8.50 12.65
N ILE A 83 -9.39 -8.44 12.10
CA ILE A 83 -9.89 -9.43 11.12
C ILE A 83 -9.14 -9.27 9.80
N SER A 84 -9.07 -8.04 9.28
CA SER A 84 -8.33 -7.73 8.05
C SER A 84 -6.82 -7.99 8.21
N LEU A 85 -6.29 -7.83 9.42
CA LEU A 85 -4.90 -8.15 9.75
C LEU A 85 -4.63 -9.64 9.52
N HIS A 86 -5.53 -10.51 9.95
CA HIS A 86 -5.38 -11.96 9.78
C HIS A 86 -5.39 -12.38 8.30
N THR A 87 -6.17 -11.69 7.47
CA THR A 87 -6.24 -11.93 6.03
C THR A 87 -5.04 -11.35 5.26
N CYS A 88 -4.57 -10.14 5.62
CA CYS A 88 -3.60 -9.39 4.82
C CYS A 88 -2.15 -9.43 5.36
N VAL A 89 -1.90 -9.69 6.65
CA VAL A 89 -0.58 -9.37 7.26
C VAL A 89 0.43 -10.50 7.34
N THR A 90 0.03 -11.76 7.18
CA THR A 90 1.01 -12.86 7.09
C THR A 90 1.97 -12.68 5.89
N ILE A 91 1.52 -11.96 4.86
CA ILE A 91 2.29 -11.67 3.64
C ILE A 91 3.29 -10.51 3.85
N LEU A 92 2.86 -9.43 4.52
CA LEU A 92 3.69 -8.23 4.75
C LEU A 92 4.88 -8.48 5.71
N CYS A 93 4.69 -9.35 6.72
CA CYS A 93 5.68 -9.55 7.78
C CYS A 93 6.89 -10.38 7.30
N TYR A 94 6.66 -11.38 6.44
CA TYR A 94 7.73 -12.17 5.82
C TYR A 94 8.54 -11.33 4.81
N SER A 95 7.85 -10.49 4.04
CA SER A 95 8.46 -9.65 2.99
C SER A 95 9.41 -8.59 3.53
N ARG A 96 9.08 -7.96 4.68
CA ARG A 96 9.99 -7.00 5.34
C ARG A 96 11.21 -7.68 5.99
N HIS A 97 11.09 -8.91 6.48
CA HIS A 97 12.20 -9.63 7.08
C HIS A 97 13.21 -10.12 6.03
N LEU A 98 12.73 -10.70 4.92
CA LEU A 98 13.58 -11.14 3.79
C LEU A 98 14.39 -10.00 3.16
N LEU A 99 13.86 -8.77 3.17
CA LEU A 99 14.58 -7.59 2.70
C LEU A 99 15.56 -7.02 3.72
N ARG A 100 15.43 -7.36 5.00
CA ARG A 100 16.34 -6.91 6.06
C ARG A 100 17.59 -7.78 6.16
N ASP A 101 17.47 -9.07 5.85
CA ASP A 101 18.59 -10.03 5.90
C ASP A 101 19.48 -9.94 4.64
N ASN A 102 18.96 -9.40 3.53
CA ASN A 102 19.73 -9.10 2.32
C ASN A 102 20.19 -7.64 2.33
N ASN A 103 21.31 -7.41 3.01
CA ASN A 103 21.99 -6.15 3.28
C ASN A 103 22.23 -5.22 2.05
N THR A 104 21.20 -4.67 1.41
CA THR A 104 21.30 -3.56 0.45
C THR A 104 19.94 -2.84 0.29
N VAL A 105 20.00 -1.50 0.29
CA VAL A 105 18.94 -0.52 -0.07
C VAL A 105 18.24 0.15 1.12
N LEU A 106 18.94 1.13 1.72
CA LEU A 106 18.40 2.48 1.85
C LEU A 106 18.75 3.29 0.59
#